data_AF-A0A951LEW9-F1
#
_entry.id   AF-A0A951LEW9-F1
#
_cell.length_a   1.000
_cell.length_b   1.000
_cell.length_c   1.000
_cell.angle_alpha   90.00
_cell.angle_beta   90.00
_cell.angle_gamma   90.00
#
_symmetry.space_group_name_H-M   'P 1'
#
loop_
_entity.id
_entity.type
_entity.pdbx_description
1 polymer ?
#
loop_
_entity_poly.entity_id
_entity_poly.type
_entity_poly.pdbx_seq_one_letter_code
_entity_poly.pdbx_strand_id
1 'polypeptide(L)' 'MRTYHLTTFGCQMNAHDSERIKGMLESLGYTEVGTRIDA' A
#
# COMPACT_ATOMS: atom_id res chain seq x y z
N MET A 1 -15.13 6.57 -2.31
CA MET A 1 -14.07 5.96 -1.48
C MET A 1 -12.83 5.83 -2.36
N ARG A 2 -11.63 6.14 -1.86
CA ARG A 2 -10.39 6.03 -2.64
C ARG A 2 -9.65 4.76 -2.22
N THR A 3 -9.16 4.00 -3.17
CA THR A 3 -8.55 2.68 -2.97
C THR A 3 -7.12 2.66 -3.50
N TYR A 4 -6.33 1.68 -3.05
CA TYR A 4 -5.00 1.43 -3.57
C TYR A 4 -4.62 -0.04 -3.46
N HIS A 5 -3.74 -0.49 -4.35
CA HIS A 5 -3.08 -1.78 -4.24
C HIS A 5 -1.59 -1.57 -4.03
N LEU A 6 -1.01 -2.29 -3.07
CA LEU A 6 0.41 -2.24 -2.76
C LEU A 6 1.06 -3.58 -3.09
N THR A 7 2.15 -3.55 -3.84
CA THR A 7 2.96 -4.74 -4.11
C THR A 7 4.39 -4.46 -3.70
N THR A 8 4.90 -5.26 -2.76
CA THR A 8 6.30 -5.19 -2.32
C THR A 8 7.15 -6.15 -3.13
N PHE A 9 8.30 -5.68 -3.60
CA PHE A 9 9.29 -6.49 -4.30
C PHE A 9 10.64 -6.40 -3.59
N GLY A 10 11.47 -7.43 -3.69
CA GLY A 10 12.89 -7.34 -3.30
C GLY A 10 13.16 -7.56 -1.81
N CYS A 11 13.89 -6.62 -1.17
CA CYS A 11 14.57 -6.84 0.11
C CYS A 11 13.82 -6.29 1.34
N GLN A 12 14.43 -6.47 2.52
CA GLN A 12 13.90 -6.00 3.81
C GLN A 12 13.63 -4.48 3.85
N MET A 13 14.47 -3.68 3.18
CA MET A 13 14.29 -2.24 3.10
C MET A 13 12.97 -1.90 2.38
N ASN A 14 12.68 -2.59 1.28
CA ASN A 14 11.44 -2.39 0.52
C ASN A 14 10.21 -2.81 1.32
N ALA A 15 10.31 -3.83 2.19
CA ALA A 15 9.23 -4.21 3.10
C ALA A 15 8.97 -3.10 4.13
N HIS A 16 10.03 -2.55 4.74
CA HIS A 16 9.91 -1.42 5.66
C HIS A 16 9.28 -0.19 5.00
N ASP A 17 9.75 0.15 3.79
CA ASP A 17 9.22 1.27 3.02
C ASP A 17 7.76 1.05 2.61
N SER A 18 7.38 -0.18 2.27
CA SER A 18 6.00 -0.53 1.93
C SER A 18 5.05 -0.30 3.09
N GLU A 19 5.40 -0.74 4.31
CA GLU A 19 4.60 -0.47 5.51
C GLU A 19 4.48 1.03 5.80
N ARG A 20 5.55 1.80 5.57
CA ARG A 20 5.51 3.26 5.72
C ARG A 20 4.56 3.91 4.73
N ILE A 21 4.60 3.49 3.45
CA ILE A 21 3.70 4.00 2.40
C ILE A 21 2.26 3.63 2.68
N LYS A 22 2.01 2.39 3.12
CA LYS A 22 0.69 1.91 3.57
C LYS A 22 0.08 2.83 4.61
N GLY A 23 0.81 3.10 5.70
CA GLY A 23 0.35 3.99 6.77
C GLY A 23 0.07 5.43 6.30
N MET A 24 0.89 5.96 5.39
CA MET A 24 0.63 7.27 4.78
C MET A 24 -0.68 7.28 3.99
N LEU A 25 -0.93 6.29 3.13
CA LEU A 25 -2.15 6.20 2.32
C LEU A 25 -3.40 6.05 3.20
N GLU A 26 -3.33 5.22 4.24
CA GLU A 26 -4.42 5.07 5.21
C GLU A 26 -4.72 6.37 5.96
N SER A 27 -3.68 7.13 6.37
CA SER A 27 -3.86 8.44 7.01
C SER A 27 -4.51 9.49 6.11
N LEU A 28 -4.39 9.34 4.78
CA LEU A 28 -5.04 10.18 3.78
C LEU A 28 -6.47 9.71 3.45
N GLY A 29 -6.95 8.65 4.11
CA GLY A 29 -8.29 8.11 3.93
C GLY A 29 -8.44 7.14 2.76
N TYR A 30 -7.34 6.58 2.26
CA TYR A 30 -7.38 5.52 1.25
C TYR A 30 -7.52 4.15 1.92
N THR A 31 -8.07 3.18 1.19
CA THR A 31 -8.23 1.80 1.67
C THR A 31 -7.51 0.82 0.77
N GLU A 32 -6.77 -0.12 1.37
CA GLU A 32 -6.04 -1.15 0.65
C GLU A 32 -6.99 -2.19 0.05
N VAL A 33 -6.71 -2.63 -1.16
CA VAL A 33 -7.42 -3.72 -1.84
C VAL A 33 -6.48 -4.84 -2.26
N GLY A 34 -7.02 -6.06 -2.31
CA GLY A 34 -6.22 -7.27 -2.53
C GLY A 34 -5.62 -7.39 -3.92
N THR A 35 -6.18 -6.73 -4.93
CA THR A 35 -5.68 -6.80 -6.30
C THR A 35 -5.59 -5.44 -6.95
N ARG A 36 -4.72 -5.33 -7.96
CA ARG A 36 -4.56 -4.11 -8.75
C ARG A 36 -5.78 -3.75 -9.60
N ILE A 37 -6.71 -4.69 -9.81
CA ILE A 37 -7.95 -4.46 -10.57
C ILE A 37 -8.99 -3.74 -9.70
N ASP A 38 -8.93 -3.93 -8.39
CA ASP A 38 -9.90 -3.39 -7.43
C ASP A 38 -9.49 -2.02 -6.86
N ALA A 39 -8.32 -1.51 -7.27
CA ALA A 39 -7.68 -0.31 -6.72
C ALA A 39 -8.09 0.96 -7.45
#